data_AF-A0AA42S7F6-F1
#
_entry.id   AF-A0AA42S7F6-F1
#
_cell.length_a   1.000
_cell.length_b   1.000
_cell.length_c   1.000
_cell.angle_alpha   90.00
_cell.angle_beta   90.00
_cell.angle_gamma   90.00
#
_symmetry.space_group_name_H-M   'P 1'
#
loop_
_entity.id
_entity.type
_entity.pdbx_description
1 polymer ?
#
loop_
_entity_poly.entity_id
_entity_poly.type
_entity_poly.pdbx_seq_one_letter_code
_entity_poly.pdbx_strand_id
1 'polypeptide(L)'
;MNKRIERCTLSAMMALGSMAIAGVLSTAQAALPPVKHQGSVQYVSGGIGIDESEAMKAAAKDYPLALTFAAQRDGTADYVASVAVTILDAQGKEVLKATSEGPYMLVKLPAGSYKISATFEGKTQERAITVQGTGTARAVFEWK
;
A
#
# COMPACT_ATOMS: atom_id res chain seq x y z
N MET A 1 26.24 3.60 -69.21
CA MET A 1 25.30 4.25 -70.14
C MET A 1 24.29 5.01 -69.28
N ASN A 2 24.59 6.26 -68.88
CA ASN A 2 24.28 7.51 -69.60
C ASN A 2 22.74 7.70 -69.65
N LYS A 3 22.06 8.69 -69.06
CA LYS A 3 22.36 10.12 -68.82
C LYS A 3 21.43 10.70 -67.74
N ARG A 4 21.89 11.78 -67.11
CA ARG A 4 21.15 12.80 -66.34
C ARG A 4 20.19 13.59 -67.26
N ILE A 5 19.15 14.22 -66.67
CA ILE A 5 18.51 15.53 -66.99
C ILE A 5 17.17 15.53 -66.19
N GLU A 6 17.04 16.19 -65.04
CA GLU A 6 16.87 17.63 -64.76
C GLU A 6 15.40 18.15 -64.82
N ARG A 7 14.93 18.52 -63.62
CA ARG A 7 14.20 19.75 -63.22
C ARG A 7 12.67 19.84 -63.34
N CYS A 8 12.17 20.62 -62.36
CA CYS A 8 10.90 21.35 -62.29
C CYS A 8 9.68 20.46 -61.99
N THR A 9 8.87 20.68 -60.96
CA THR A 9 8.49 21.92 -60.27
C THR A 9 7.70 21.58 -59.01
N LEU A 10 7.78 22.46 -58.00
CA LEU A 10 6.90 22.49 -56.83
C LEU A 10 5.42 22.40 -57.20
N SER A 11 4.65 21.66 -56.39
CA SER A 11 3.29 21.98 -55.91
C SER A 11 2.87 20.81 -55.00
N ALA A 12 2.91 20.97 -53.68
CA ALA A 12 1.93 21.63 -52.83
C ALA A 12 0.81 20.68 -52.38
N MET A 13 0.51 20.81 -51.07
CA MET A 13 -0.75 20.50 -50.39
C MET A 13 -0.99 19.09 -49.85
N MET A 14 -0.87 19.04 -48.51
CA MET A 14 -1.86 18.51 -47.57
C MET A 14 -2.30 17.06 -47.73
N ALA A 15 -1.69 16.19 -46.92
CA ALA A 15 -2.33 14.97 -46.48
C ALA A 15 -2.35 14.94 -44.94
N LEU A 16 -3.49 15.40 -44.41
CA LEU A 16 -4.16 14.99 -43.17
C LEU A 16 -3.28 14.39 -42.07
N GLY A 17 -2.88 15.23 -41.11
CA GLY A 17 -2.35 14.77 -39.83
C GLY A 17 -3.46 14.11 -39.00
N SER A 18 -3.39 12.79 -38.84
CA SER A 18 -4.18 12.04 -37.87
C SER A 18 -3.62 12.32 -36.47
N MET A 19 -4.16 13.34 -35.82
CA MET A 19 -3.87 13.62 -34.41
C MET A 19 -4.65 12.59 -33.57
N ALA A 20 -4.01 11.48 -33.25
CA ALA A 20 -4.52 10.52 -32.28
C ALA A 20 -4.51 11.17 -30.89
N ILE A 21 -5.68 11.61 -30.42
CA ILE A 21 -5.88 12.02 -29.03
C ILE A 21 -5.90 10.71 -28.22
N ALA A 22 -4.74 10.29 -27.73
CA ALA A 22 -4.66 9.24 -26.73
C ALA A 22 -5.28 9.78 -25.44
N GLY A 23 -6.49 9.31 -25.13
CA GLY A 23 -7.22 9.69 -23.93
C GLY A 23 -6.38 9.43 -22.69
N VAL A 24 -6.17 10.46 -21.88
CA VAL A 24 -5.65 10.31 -20.53
C VAL A 24 -6.77 9.70 -19.70
N LEU A 25 -6.73 8.38 -19.51
CA LEU A 25 -7.53 7.72 -18.49
C LEU A 25 -7.00 8.19 -17.14
N SER A 26 -7.58 9.25 -16.58
CA SER A 26 -7.47 9.53 -15.15
C SER A 26 -8.22 8.41 -14.42
N THR A 27 -7.52 7.35 -14.08
CA THR A 27 -7.97 6.46 -13.02
C THR A 27 -8.06 7.31 -11.76
N ALA A 28 -9.24 7.45 -11.18
CA ALA A 28 -9.37 7.95 -9.83
C ALA A 28 -8.67 6.93 -8.93
N GLN A 29 -7.38 7.10 -8.69
CA GLN A 29 -6.66 6.30 -7.69
C GLN A 29 -7.38 6.56 -6.36
N ALA A 30 -8.00 5.51 -5.82
CA ALA A 30 -8.43 5.49 -4.45
C ALA A 30 -7.27 5.99 -3.58
N ALA A 31 -7.48 7.10 -2.88
CA ALA A 31 -6.41 7.74 -2.15
C ALA A 31 -6.07 6.90 -0.91
N LEU A 32 -4.79 6.57 -0.74
CA LEU A 32 -4.31 6.03 0.52
C LEU A 32 -4.58 7.01 1.66
N PRO A 33 -4.91 6.53 2.87
CA PRO A 33 -4.93 7.37 4.05
C PRO A 33 -3.58 8.09 4.25
N PRO A 34 -3.58 9.25 4.93
CA PRO A 34 -2.36 10.02 5.14
C PRO A 34 -1.31 9.20 5.90
N VAL A 35 -0.05 9.31 5.47
CA VAL A 35 1.08 8.70 6.17
C VAL A 35 1.27 9.38 7.51
N LYS A 36 1.34 8.57 8.57
CA LYS A 36 1.61 8.97 9.94
C LYS A 36 3.02 8.58 10.33
N HIS A 37 3.56 9.29 11.32
CA HIS A 37 4.92 9.13 11.80
C HIS A 37 4.96 8.95 13.30
N GLN A 38 5.80 8.04 13.77
CA GLN A 38 6.21 7.95 15.17
C GLN A 38 7.72 7.73 15.22
N GLY A 39 8.44 8.76 15.69
CA GLY A 39 9.90 8.78 15.56
C GLY A 39 10.33 8.62 14.10
N SER A 40 11.12 7.60 13.81
CA SER A 40 11.56 7.26 12.45
C SER A 40 10.62 6.32 11.69
N VAL A 41 9.62 5.74 12.35
CA VAL A 41 8.69 4.77 11.75
C VAL A 41 7.56 5.52 11.04
N GLN A 42 7.35 5.20 9.77
CA GLN A 42 6.20 5.63 8.98
C GLN A 42 5.15 4.54 8.94
N TYR A 43 3.89 4.89 9.10
CA TYR A 43 2.78 3.95 8.99
C TYR A 43 1.55 4.57 8.36
N VAL A 44 0.71 3.73 7.78
CA VAL A 44 -0.61 4.09 7.26
C VAL A 44 -1.61 3.10 7.85
N SER A 45 -2.80 3.56 8.21
CA SER A 45 -3.86 2.70 8.71
C SER A 45 -5.20 3.13 8.14
N GLY A 46 -6.06 2.16 7.85
CA GLY A 46 -7.36 2.38 7.25
C GLY A 46 -7.89 1.15 6.50
N GLY A 47 -8.67 1.41 5.46
CA GLY A 47 -9.29 0.45 4.56
C GLY A 47 -10.68 -0.01 5.00
N ILE A 48 -11.47 0.88 5.62
CA ILE A 48 -12.89 0.62 5.94
C ILE A 48 -13.73 0.59 4.65
N GLY A 49 -13.47 1.52 3.71
CA GLY A 49 -14.12 1.55 2.41
C GLY A 49 -13.50 0.59 1.40
N ILE A 50 -14.27 0.16 0.39
CA ILE A 50 -13.77 -0.74 -0.66
C ILE A 50 -12.56 -0.16 -1.38
N ASP A 51 -12.69 1.08 -1.87
CA ASP A 51 -11.65 1.82 -2.59
C ASP A 51 -10.37 1.96 -1.74
N GLU A 52 -10.52 2.40 -0.49
CA GLU A 52 -9.40 2.56 0.44
C GLU A 52 -8.75 1.21 0.78
N SER A 53 -9.54 0.14 0.92
CA SER A 53 -9.02 -1.21 1.14
C SER A 53 -8.19 -1.70 -0.05
N GLU A 54 -8.63 -1.42 -1.27
CA GLU A 54 -7.91 -1.76 -2.50
C GLU A 54 -6.62 -0.95 -2.61
N ALA A 55 -6.67 0.35 -2.31
CA ALA A 55 -5.48 1.21 -2.24
C ALA A 55 -4.46 0.68 -1.23
N MET A 56 -4.91 0.32 -0.02
CA MET A 56 -4.07 -0.27 1.03
C MET A 56 -3.45 -1.61 0.58
N LYS A 57 -4.24 -2.49 -0.04
CA LYS A 57 -3.74 -3.78 -0.59
C LYS A 57 -2.70 -3.56 -1.69
N ALA A 58 -2.94 -2.61 -2.59
CA ALA A 58 -2.02 -2.28 -3.68
C ALA A 58 -0.71 -1.66 -3.16
N ALA A 59 -0.81 -0.80 -2.14
CA ALA A 59 0.34 -0.15 -1.51
C ALA A 59 1.16 -1.10 -0.65
N ALA A 60 0.59 -2.21 -0.17
CA ALA A 60 1.26 -3.13 0.76
C ALA A 60 2.64 -3.59 0.25
N LYS A 61 2.84 -3.73 -1.06
CA LYS A 61 4.12 -4.10 -1.67
C LYS A 61 5.26 -3.11 -1.39
N ASP A 62 4.94 -1.85 -1.12
CA ASP A 62 5.89 -0.77 -0.86
C ASP A 62 6.18 -0.60 0.64
N TYR A 63 5.57 -1.45 1.48
CA TYR A 63 5.75 -1.48 2.92
C TYR A 63 6.36 -2.83 3.34
N PRO A 64 7.46 -2.81 4.13
CA PRO A 64 8.08 -4.01 4.66
C PRO A 64 7.19 -4.85 5.58
N LEU A 65 6.18 -4.23 6.22
CA LEU A 65 5.22 -4.91 7.10
C LEU A 65 3.78 -4.50 6.75
N ALA A 66 2.90 -5.49 6.59
CA ALA A 66 1.46 -5.31 6.44
C ALA A 66 0.70 -6.14 7.49
N LEU A 67 -0.18 -5.47 8.22
CA LEU A 67 -1.04 -6.05 9.26
C LEU A 67 -2.48 -6.06 8.79
N THR A 68 -3.21 -7.11 9.15
CA THR A 68 -4.65 -7.23 8.92
C THR A 68 -5.37 -7.64 10.19
N PHE A 69 -6.50 -6.98 10.48
CA PHE A 69 -7.25 -7.15 11.71
C PHE A 69 -8.69 -7.57 11.42
N ALA A 70 -9.10 -8.69 12.01
CA ALA A 70 -10.46 -9.20 11.93
C ALA A 70 -10.92 -9.76 13.29
N ALA A 71 -12.23 -9.82 13.53
CA ALA A 71 -12.78 -10.49 14.70
C ALA A 71 -13.99 -11.32 14.30
N GLN A 72 -14.16 -12.47 14.91
CA GLN A 72 -15.31 -13.32 14.71
C GLN A 72 -16.54 -12.69 15.37
N ARG A 73 -17.57 -12.44 14.59
CA ARG A 73 -18.91 -12.03 15.03
C ARG A 73 -19.94 -12.92 14.37
N ASP A 74 -20.83 -13.50 15.17
CA ASP A 74 -21.91 -14.37 14.70
C ASP A 74 -21.47 -15.52 13.77
N GLY A 75 -20.22 -16.00 13.94
CA GLY A 75 -19.64 -17.09 13.15
C GLY A 75 -18.91 -16.67 11.87
N THR A 76 -18.80 -15.37 11.60
CA THR A 76 -18.04 -14.82 10.45
C THR A 76 -16.98 -13.83 10.89
N ALA A 77 -15.84 -13.81 10.18
CA ALA A 77 -14.75 -12.89 10.47
C ALA A 77 -15.03 -11.53 9.85
N ASP A 78 -15.31 -10.55 10.71
CA ASP A 78 -15.50 -9.16 10.33
C ASP A 78 -14.18 -8.40 10.42
N TYR A 79 -13.93 -7.54 9.44
CA TYR A 79 -12.83 -6.58 9.49
C TYR A 79 -13.07 -5.56 10.61
N VAL A 80 -12.05 -5.32 11.45
CA VAL A 80 -12.17 -4.45 12.62
C VAL A 80 -11.22 -3.26 12.59
N ALA A 81 -11.60 -2.20 13.29
CA ALA A 81 -10.81 -1.00 13.54
C ALA A 81 -10.56 -0.84 15.05
N SER A 82 -9.94 0.26 15.45
CA SER A 82 -9.64 0.60 16.86
C SER A 82 -8.77 -0.44 17.57
N VAL A 83 -7.87 -1.07 16.81
CA VAL A 83 -6.90 -2.04 17.35
C VAL A 83 -5.69 -1.30 17.88
N ALA A 84 -5.39 -1.41 19.16
CA ALA A 84 -4.15 -0.88 19.72
C ALA A 84 -2.98 -1.79 19.30
N VAL A 85 -1.98 -1.23 18.62
CA VAL A 85 -0.81 -1.94 18.09
C VAL A 85 0.44 -1.40 18.74
N THR A 86 1.20 -2.31 19.35
CA THR A 86 2.56 -2.05 19.85
C THR A 86 3.54 -2.93 19.09
N ILE A 87 4.64 -2.34 18.59
CA ILE A 87 5.73 -3.07 17.96
C ILE A 87 7.00 -2.83 18.75
N LEU A 88 7.61 -3.93 19.18
CA LEU A 88 8.91 -3.93 19.85
C LEU A 88 9.97 -4.50 18.90
N ASP A 89 11.17 -3.92 18.91
CA ASP A 89 12.33 -4.50 18.22
C ASP A 89 12.91 -5.71 18.98
N ALA A 90 13.96 -6.31 18.42
CA ALA A 90 14.65 -7.45 19.00
C ALA A 90 15.28 -7.16 20.38
N GLN A 91 15.56 -5.90 20.70
CA GLN A 91 16.05 -5.48 22.01
C GLN A 91 14.91 -5.18 23.01
N GLY A 92 13.65 -5.33 22.59
CA GLY A 92 12.47 -5.04 23.41
C GLY A 92 12.12 -3.56 23.48
N LYS A 93 12.74 -2.70 22.66
CA LYS A 93 12.42 -1.28 22.60
C LYS A 93 11.17 -1.06 21.75
N GLU A 94 10.26 -0.21 22.25
CA GLU A 94 9.08 0.22 21.51
C GLU A 94 9.49 1.11 20.32
N VAL A 95 9.17 0.63 19.12
CA VAL A 95 9.42 1.37 17.86
C VAL A 95 8.14 1.94 17.28
N LEU A 96 6.97 1.36 17.62
CA LEU A 96 5.66 1.87 17.24
C LEU A 96 4.65 1.57 18.36
N LYS A 97 3.80 2.54 18.65
CA LYS A 97 2.60 2.44 19.47
C LYS A 97 1.51 3.31 18.86
N ALA A 98 0.57 2.68 18.18
CA ALA A 98 -0.48 3.36 17.43
C ALA A 98 -1.81 2.62 17.56
N THR A 99 -2.90 3.31 17.23
CA THR A 99 -4.22 2.68 17.08
C THR A 99 -4.53 2.56 15.60
N SER A 100 -4.92 1.37 15.16
CA SER A 100 -5.39 1.14 13.80
C SER A 100 -6.77 1.75 13.60
N GLU A 101 -6.93 2.59 12.59
CA GLU A 101 -8.19 3.24 12.22
C GLU A 101 -9.04 2.39 11.26
N GLY A 102 -8.49 1.26 10.80
CA GLY A 102 -9.19 0.30 9.95
C GLY A 102 -8.57 -1.09 10.02
N PRO A 103 -9.06 -2.01 9.18
CA PRO A 103 -8.58 -3.40 9.17
C PRO A 103 -7.18 -3.58 8.65
N TYR A 104 -6.60 -2.58 7.98
CA TYR A 104 -5.24 -2.66 7.46
C TYR A 104 -4.34 -1.63 8.15
N MET A 105 -3.11 -2.04 8.46
CA MET A 105 -2.03 -1.14 8.86
C MET A 105 -0.76 -1.54 8.13
N LEU A 106 -0.15 -0.59 7.42
CA LEU A 106 1.09 -0.75 6.69
C LEU A 106 2.19 0.01 7.42
N VAL A 107 3.34 -0.62 7.64
CA VAL A 107 4.41 -0.04 8.47
C VAL A 107 5.76 -0.14 7.75
N LYS A 108 6.51 0.97 7.71
CA LYS A 108 7.89 1.03 7.25
C LYS A 108 8.83 0.79 8.42
N LEU A 109 9.18 -0.47 8.60
CA LEU A 109 10.22 -0.90 9.54
C LEU A 109 11.51 -1.23 8.79
N PRO A 110 12.68 -0.95 9.37
CA PRO A 110 13.93 -1.54 8.93
C PRO A 110 13.88 -3.07 8.91
N ALA A 111 14.81 -3.70 8.19
CA ALA A 111 14.98 -5.14 8.27
C ALA A 111 15.37 -5.55 9.70
N GLY A 112 14.71 -6.57 10.24
CA GLY A 112 14.92 -7.00 11.62
C GLY A 112 13.82 -7.90 12.15
N SER A 113 13.99 -8.34 13.40
CA SER A 113 13.01 -9.13 14.14
C SER A 113 12.20 -8.24 15.06
N TYR A 114 10.89 -8.45 15.07
CA TYR A 114 9.94 -7.63 15.82
C TYR A 114 8.92 -8.49 16.55
N LYS A 115 8.46 -8.01 17.69
CA LYS A 115 7.27 -8.53 18.38
C LYS A 115 6.13 -7.53 18.22
N ILE A 116 5.03 -7.98 17.64
CA ILE A 116 3.83 -7.18 17.44
C ILE A 116 2.78 -7.66 18.44
N SER A 117 2.28 -6.75 19.26
CA SER A 117 1.15 -6.96 20.16
C SER A 117 -0.03 -6.13 19.64
N ALA A 118 -1.12 -6.80 19.30
CA ALA A 118 -2.36 -6.19 18.85
C ALA A 118 -3.46 -6.45 19.87
N THR A 119 -4.14 -5.40 20.32
CA THR A 119 -5.22 -5.49 21.31
C THR A 119 -6.51 -4.95 20.72
N PHE A 120 -7.54 -5.79 20.72
CA PHE A 120 -8.89 -5.44 20.30
C PHE A 120 -9.87 -5.82 21.42
N GLU A 121 -10.74 -4.88 21.83
CA GLU A 121 -11.72 -5.08 22.90
C GLU A 121 -11.13 -5.70 24.18
N GLY A 122 -9.92 -5.26 24.57
CA GLY A 122 -9.21 -5.75 25.76
C GLY A 122 -8.51 -7.11 25.60
N LYS A 123 -8.67 -7.79 24.45
CA LYS A 123 -8.00 -9.06 24.15
C LYS A 123 -6.73 -8.81 23.33
N THR A 124 -5.58 -9.17 23.89
CA THR A 124 -4.28 -9.02 23.22
C THR A 124 -3.85 -10.31 22.52
N GLN A 125 -3.38 -10.19 21.28
CA GLN A 125 -2.67 -11.23 20.55
C GLN A 125 -1.25 -10.76 20.22
N GLU A 126 -0.27 -11.65 20.35
CA GLU A 126 1.12 -11.35 20.00
C GLU A 126 1.61 -12.22 18.84
N ARG A 127 2.45 -11.64 17.99
CA ARG A 127 3.15 -12.34 16.90
C ARG A 127 4.59 -11.87 16.81
N ALA A 128 5.51 -12.81 16.68
CA ALA A 128 6.87 -12.53 16.28
C ALA A 128 6.93 -12.50 14.75
N ILE A 129 7.52 -11.46 14.17
CA ILE A 129 7.70 -11.33 12.73
C ILE A 129 9.13 -10.93 12.38
N THR A 130 9.62 -11.42 11.25
CA THR A 130 10.88 -10.96 10.67
C THR A 130 10.57 -10.14 9.44
N VAL A 131 10.98 -8.88 9.45
CA VAL A 131 10.95 -8.01 8.28
C VAL A 131 12.25 -8.25 7.51
N GLN A 132 12.13 -8.78 6.30
CA GLN A 132 13.25 -8.93 5.39
C GLN A 132 13.49 -7.59 4.68
N GLY A 133 14.73 -7.27 4.32
CA GLY A 133 15.06 -6.02 3.61
C GLY A 133 14.45 -5.90 2.20
N THR A 134 13.71 -6.93 1.77
CA THR A 134 12.99 -7.02 0.50
C THR A 134 11.64 -7.70 0.72
N GLY A 135 10.62 -7.27 -0.02
CA GLY A 135 9.27 -7.82 0.09
C GLY A 135 8.49 -7.29 1.31
N THR A 136 7.36 -7.94 1.58
CA THR A 136 6.41 -7.53 2.62
C THR A 136 6.11 -8.70 3.54
N ALA A 137 6.49 -8.58 4.81
CA ALA A 137 6.06 -9.47 5.85
C ALA A 137 4.59 -9.21 6.18
N ARG A 138 3.80 -10.27 6.40
CA ARG A 138 2.36 -10.18 6.65
C ARG A 138 1.99 -10.84 7.97
N ALA A 139 1.15 -10.19 8.75
CA ALA A 139 0.52 -10.77 9.94
C ALA A 139 -0.98 -10.50 9.94
N VAL A 140 -1.75 -11.53 10.25
CA VAL A 140 -3.20 -11.44 10.44
C VAL A 140 -3.49 -11.69 11.91
N PHE A 141 -4.31 -10.82 12.50
CA PHE A 141 -4.83 -10.98 13.85
C PHE A 141 -6.34 -11.17 13.75
N GLU A 142 -6.79 -12.31 14.26
CA GLU A 142 -8.19 -12.70 14.22
C GLU A 142 -8.66 -13.06 15.64
N TRP A 143 -9.52 -12.25 16.22
CA TRP A 143 -10.09 -12.49 17.56
C TRP A 143 -11.33 -13.38 17.51
N LYS A 144 -11.56 -14.13 18.59
CA LYS A 144 -12.76 -14.94 18.83
C LYS A 144 -13.56 -14.38 19.99
#